data_AF-A0A7L3G5P4-F1
#
_entry.id   AF-A0A7L3G5P4-F1
#
_cell.length_a   1.000
_cell.length_b   1.000
_cell.length_c   1.000
_cell.angle_alpha   90.00
_cell.angle_beta   90.00
_cell.angle_gamma   90.00
#
_symmetry.space_group_name_H-M   'P 1'
#
loop_
_entity.id
_entity.type
_entity.pdbx_description
1 polymer ?
#
loop_
_entity_poly.entity_id
_entity_poly.type
_entity_poly.pdbx_seq_one_letter_code
_entity_poly.pdbx_strand_id
1 'polypeptide(L)' 'QDFESLWLILDDSKSDKVDYGEFTRAVFGEMNEYRKAFVRKAYMKLDFNKTGSVPMVDIRKCYCAK' A
#
# COMPACT_ATOMS: atom_id res chain seq x y z
N GLN A 1 -24.79 6.77 17.44
CA GLN A 1 -24.01 5.51 17.51
C GLN A 1 -23.32 5.24 16.18
N ASP A 2 -23.97 5.46 15.05
CA ASP A 2 -23.42 5.20 13.70
C ASP A 2 -22.12 5.96 13.38
N PHE A 3 -21.99 7.21 13.84
CA PHE A 3 -20.78 7.99 13.63
C PHE A 3 -19.55 7.38 14.31
N GLU A 4 -19.64 7.03 15.59
CA GLU A 4 -18.53 6.43 16.34
C GLU A 4 -18.06 5.11 15.72
N SER A 5 -19.01 4.30 15.25
CA SER A 5 -18.70 3.05 14.56
C SER A 5 -18.01 3.28 13.21
N LEU A 6 -18.46 4.28 12.44
CA LEU A 6 -17.80 4.69 11.19
C LEU A 6 -16.40 5.26 11.44
N TRP A 7 -16.25 6.06 12.51
CA TRP A 7 -14.98 6.64 12.90
C TRP A 7 -13.94 5.56 13.22
N LEU A 8 -14.32 4.53 13.98
CA LEU A 8 -13.47 3.38 14.29
C LEU A 8 -13.03 2.58 13.05
N ILE A 9 -13.82 2.61 11.98
CA ILE A 9 -13.47 1.95 10.70
C ILE A 9 -12.50 2.83 9.89
N LEU A 10 -12.64 4.15 9.98
CA LEU A 10 -11.81 5.11 9.25
C LEU A 10 -10.45 5.35 9.90
N ASP A 11 -10.40 5.48 11.23
CA ASP A 11 -9.17 5.70 12.02
C ASP A 11 -8.53 4.36 12.42
N ASP A 12 -8.12 3.58 11.43
CA ASP A 12 -7.51 2.25 11.62
C ASP A 12 -6.21 2.33 12.45
N SER A 13 -5.42 3.40 12.28
CA SER A 13 -4.20 3.62 13.08
C SER A 13 -4.45 4.09 14.51
N LYS A 14 -5.69 4.46 14.85
CA LYS A 14 -6.09 5.03 16.16
C LYS A 14 -5.30 6.30 16.49
N SER A 15 -5.03 7.11 15.47
CA SER A 15 -4.29 8.35 15.61
C SER A 15 -5.19 9.54 15.97
N ASP A 16 -6.51 9.30 16.11
CA ASP A 16 -7.56 10.31 16.27
C ASP A 16 -7.61 11.30 15.09
N LYS A 17 -7.05 10.87 13.95
CA LYS A 17 -7.00 11.59 12.67
C LYS A 17 -7.12 10.56 11.57
N VAL A 18 -7.68 10.97 10.44
CA VAL A 18 -7.79 10.12 9.25
C VAL A 18 -6.98 10.75 8.14
N ASP A 19 -5.93 10.08 7.70
CA ASP A 19 -5.17 10.49 6.52
C ASP A 19 -5.85 10.04 5.22
N TYR A 20 -5.38 10.57 4.08
CA TYR A 20 -5.94 10.23 2.78
C TYR A 20 -5.84 8.74 2.45
N GLY A 21 -4.76 8.08 2.87
CA GLY A 21 -4.55 6.64 2.69
C GLY A 21 -5.52 5.79 3.51
N GLU A 22 -5.78 6.17 4.75
CA GLU A 22 -6.77 5.53 5.63
C GLU A 22 -8.19 5.69 5.09
N PHE A 23 -8.58 6.92 4.73
CA PHE A 23 -9.89 7.18 4.12
C PHE A 23 -10.10 6.35 2.85
N THR A 24 -9.12 6.37 1.94
CA THR A 24 -9.23 5.63 0.69
C THR A 24 -9.26 4.12 0.91
N ARG A 25 -8.52 3.59 1.88
CA ARG A 25 -8.56 2.16 2.24
C ARG A 25 -9.88 1.75 2.86
N ALA A 26 -10.46 2.57 3.73
CA ALA A 26 -11.76 2.30 4.32
C ALA A 26 -12.90 2.32 3.28
N VAL A 27 -12.83 3.21 2.27
CA VAL A 27 -13.84 3.33 1.22
C VAL A 27 -13.68 2.28 0.11
N PHE A 28 -12.47 2.11 -0.41
CA PHE A 28 -12.21 1.22 -1.55
C PHE A 28 -11.88 -0.22 -1.12
N GLY A 29 -11.48 -0.42 0.14
CA GLY A 29 -11.08 -1.71 0.67
C GLY A 29 -9.72 -2.18 0.16
N GLU A 30 -9.48 -3.47 0.39
CA GLU A 30 -8.28 -4.17 -0.03
C GLU A 30 -8.13 -4.21 -1.56
N MET A 31 -6.88 -4.13 -2.04
CA MET A 31 -6.61 -4.31 -3.46
C MET A 31 -7.01 -5.73 -3.90
N ASN A 32 -7.76 -5.83 -5.00
CA ASN A 32 -8.18 -7.14 -5.53
C ASN A 32 -6.98 -7.98 -6.02
N GLU A 33 -7.17 -9.30 -6.12
CA GLU A 33 -6.09 -10.23 -6.47
C GLU A 33 -5.53 -10.00 -7.87
N TYR A 34 -6.37 -9.57 -8.82
CA TYR A 34 -5.93 -9.22 -10.18
C TYR A 34 -4.90 -8.09 -10.16
N ARG A 35 -5.16 -7.01 -9.42
CA ARG A 35 -4.23 -5.88 -9.26
C ARG A 35 -3.01 -6.28 -8.41
N LYS A 36 -3.22 -7.04 -7.32
CA LYS A 36 -2.12 -7.57 -6.49
C LYS A 36 -1.14 -8.41 -7.31
N ALA A 37 -1.60 -9.16 -8.31
CA ALA A 37 -0.72 -9.95 -9.18
C ALA A 37 0.30 -9.07 -9.94
N PHE A 38 -0.10 -7.89 -10.41
CA PHE A 38 0.84 -6.96 -11.07
C PHE A 38 1.84 -6.36 -10.08
N VAL A 39 1.37 -5.96 -8.90
CA VAL A 39 2.24 -5.42 -7.84
C VAL A 39 3.28 -6.46 -7.43
N ARG A 40 2.88 -7.73 -7.21
CA ARG A 40 3.81 -8.83 -6.89
C ARG A 40 4.84 -9.04 -8.00
N LYS A 41 4.43 -9.04 -9.27
CA LYS A 41 5.35 -9.16 -10.41
C LYS A 41 6.39 -8.03 -10.44
N ALA A 42 5.94 -6.78 -10.25
CA ALA A 42 6.83 -5.63 -10.19
C ALA A 42 7.79 -5.72 -8.98
N TYR A 43 7.27 -6.06 -7.80
CA TYR A 43 8.04 -6.23 -6.59
C TYR A 43 9.14 -7.28 -6.74
N MET A 44 8.81 -8.46 -7.29
CA MET A 44 9.80 -9.52 -7.57
C MET A 44 10.91 -9.08 -8.53
N LYS A 45 10.63 -8.14 -9.43
CA LYS A 45 11.63 -7.60 -10.35
C LYS A 45 12.56 -6.59 -9.66
N LEU A 46 12.03 -5.83 -8.70
CA LEU A 46 12.75 -4.79 -7.96
C LEU A 46 13.57 -5.37 -6.79
N ASP A 47 13.03 -6.35 -6.05
CA ASP A 47 13.70 -7.05 -4.95
C ASP A 47 14.51 -8.26 -5.45
N PHE A 48 15.41 -8.02 -6.40
CA PHE A 48 16.17 -9.09 -7.07
C PHE A 48 17.13 -9.84 -6.13
N ASN A 49 17.54 -9.20 -5.04
CA ASN A 49 18.37 -9.78 -3.99
C ASN A 49 17.55 -10.50 -2.91
N LYS A 50 16.21 -10.49 -2.99
CA LYS A 50 15.29 -11.16 -2.08
C LYS A 50 15.50 -10.75 -0.62
N THR A 51 15.73 -9.47 -0.39
CA THR A 51 15.92 -8.93 0.95
C THR A 51 14.61 -8.66 1.67
N GLY A 52 13.47 -8.71 0.97
CA GLY A 52 12.18 -8.33 1.53
C GLY A 52 12.00 -6.81 1.63
N SER A 53 12.88 -6.04 1.00
CA SER A 53 12.80 -4.58 0.92
C SER A 53 13.29 -4.09 -0.43
N VAL A 54 12.81 -2.93 -0.87
CA VAL A 54 13.25 -2.31 -2.13
C VAL A 54 13.88 -0.96 -1.82
N PRO A 55 15.19 -0.91 -1.53
CA PRO A 55 15.87 0.35 -1.28
C PRO A 55 16.01 1.15 -2.59
N MET A 56 16.13 2.49 -2.47
CA MET A 56 16.24 3.39 -3.63
C MET A 56 17.37 3.02 -4.60
N VAL A 57 18.45 2.42 -4.09
CA VAL A 57 19.58 1.96 -4.92
C VAL A 57 19.19 0.82 -5.85
N ASP A 58 18.27 -0.06 -5.45
CA ASP A 58 17.83 -1.20 -6.25
C ASP A 58 16.77 -0.74 -7.28
N ILE A 59 15.92 0.22 -6.91
CA ILE A 59 15.04 0.92 -7.88
C ILE A 59 15.86 1.51 -9.01
N ARG A 60 16.93 2.27 -8.70
CA ARG A 60 17.79 2.89 -9.73
C ARG A 60 18.45 1.89 -10.68
N LYS A 61 18.73 0.66 -10.24
CA LYS A 61 19.33 -0.38 -11.09
C LYS A 61 18.31 -1.04 -12.02
N CYS A 62 17.08 -1.19 -11.53
CA CYS A 62 16.04 -1.95 -12.23
C CYS A 62 15.06 -1.08 -13.00
N TYR A 63 15.06 0.24 -12.77
CA TYR A 63 14.14 1.19 -13.38
C TYR A 63 14.89 2.26 -14.17
N CYS A 64 14.75 2.20 -15.49
CA CYS A 64 15.10 3.29 -16.38
C CYS A 64 13.82 4.02 -16.79
N ALA A 65 13.52 5.15 -16.15
CA ALA A 65 12.60 6.13 -16.73
C ALA A 65 13.33 6.79 -17.91
N LYS A 66 12.91 6.47 -19.13
CA LYS A 66 13.19 7.30 -20.30
C LYS A 66 12.10 8.34 -20.44
#